data_AF-F1CZP6-F1
#
_entry.id   AF-F1CZP6-F1
#
_cell.length_a   1.000
_cell.length_b   1.000
_cell.length_c   1.000
_cell.angle_alpha   90.00
_cell.angle_beta   90.00
_cell.angle_gamma   90.00
#
_symmetry.space_group_name_H-M   'P 1'
#
loop_
_entity.id
_entity.type
_entity.pdbx_description
1 polymer ?
#
loop_
_entity_poly.entity_id
_entity_poly.type
_entity_poly.pdbx_seq_one_letter_code
_entity_poly.pdbx_strand_id
1 'polypeptide(L)'
;ENGGTVKIYNLRISNGSASKVCGVQVKLNAKLKEVYTLEKVSEGLYKTPAWMTLVPGASNEQARFICYGDSIPSIVAVQKC
;
A
#
# COMPACT_ATOMS: atom_id res chain seq x y z
N GLU A 1 23.44 2.46 -12.19
CA GLU A 1 22.36 2.70 -11.22
C GLU A 1 21.91 4.16 -11.32
N ASN A 2 20.64 4.43 -11.67
CA ASN A 2 20.15 5.78 -11.92
C ASN A 2 19.82 6.55 -10.61
N GLY A 3 20.86 6.85 -9.81
CA GLY A 3 21.09 8.11 -9.08
C GLY A 3 20.08 8.67 -8.06
N GLY A 4 18.90 8.08 -7.86
CA GLY A 4 17.92 8.58 -6.89
C GLY A 4 18.25 8.18 -5.46
N THR A 5 18.05 9.09 -4.49
CA THR A 5 18.09 8.74 -3.06
C THR A 5 17.11 7.60 -2.79
N VAL A 6 17.61 6.53 -2.16
CA VAL A 6 16.77 5.40 -1.72
C VAL A 6 16.00 5.85 -0.48
N LYS A 7 14.67 5.78 -0.55
CA LYS A 7 13.76 6.14 0.55
C LYS A 7 12.93 4.94 0.95
N ILE A 8 12.57 4.91 2.23
CA ILE A 8 11.81 3.85 2.87
C ILE A 8 10.51 4.47 3.38
N TYR A 9 9.38 3.88 3.01
CA TYR A 9 8.05 4.33 3.40
C TYR A 9 7.29 3.22 4.12
N ASN A 10 6.79 3.52 5.32
CA ASN A 10 5.81 2.68 6.02
C ASN A 10 4.41 3.22 5.69
N LEU A 11 3.51 2.35 5.29
CA LEU A 11 2.14 2.71 4.94
C LEU A 11 1.23 2.47 6.14
N ARG A 12 0.54 3.53 6.56
CA ARG A 12 -0.61 3.40 7.48
C ARG A 12 -1.89 3.34 6.67
N ILE A 13 -2.58 2.20 6.71
CA ILE A 13 -3.87 1.99 6.05
C ILE A 13 -4.95 1.99 7.13
N SER A 14 -5.86 2.96 7.09
CA SER A 14 -6.93 3.13 8.07
C SER A 14 -8.30 2.97 7.44
N ASN A 15 -9.17 2.18 8.05
CA ASN A 15 -10.56 2.04 7.62
C ASN A 15 -11.44 3.08 8.32
N GLY A 16 -11.68 4.21 7.65
CA GLY A 16 -12.62 5.24 8.10
C GLY A 16 -14.09 4.97 7.74
N SER A 17 -14.40 3.82 7.14
CA SER A 17 -15.77 3.48 6.73
C SER A 17 -16.52 2.71 7.81
N ALA A 18 -17.86 2.66 7.71
CA ALA A 18 -18.72 1.87 8.59
C ALA A 18 -18.73 0.37 8.26
N SER A 19 -18.08 -0.07 7.17
CA SER A 19 -18.05 -1.47 6.73
C SER A 19 -16.66 -2.06 6.94
N LYS A 20 -16.58 -3.40 7.01
CA LYS A 20 -15.29 -4.10 7.01
C LYS A 20 -14.64 -3.99 5.62
N VAL A 21 -13.33 -3.79 5.60
CA VAL A 21 -12.52 -3.65 4.37
C VAL A 21 -11.56 -4.83 4.29
N CYS A 22 -11.71 -5.70 3.30
CA CYS A 22 -10.85 -6.88 3.09
C CYS A 22 -9.75 -6.68 2.05
N GLY A 23 -9.75 -5.56 1.33
CA GLY A 23 -8.75 -5.29 0.31
C GLY A 23 -8.66 -3.80 -0.01
N VAL A 24 -7.43 -3.30 -0.12
CA VAL A 24 -7.16 -1.95 -0.62
C VAL A 24 -6.14 -2.07 -1.75
N GLN A 25 -6.48 -1.57 -2.93
CA GLN A 25 -5.53 -1.43 -4.03
C GLN A 25 -4.89 -0.05 -4.01
N VAL A 26 -3.58 0.00 -4.13
CA VAL A 26 -2.78 1.24 -4.08
C VAL A 26 -1.81 1.32 -5.26
N LYS A 27 -1.63 2.52 -5.79
CA LYS A 27 -0.49 2.87 -6.64
C LYS A 27 0.57 3.55 -5.79
N LEU A 28 1.81 3.10 -5.89
CA LEU A 28 2.94 3.65 -5.11
C LEU A 28 3.66 4.80 -5.83
N ASN A 29 3.37 5.09 -7.10
CA ASN A 29 3.80 6.30 -7.80
C ASN A 29 5.31 6.62 -7.69
N ALA A 30 6.18 5.61 -7.72
CA ALA A 30 7.63 5.77 -7.71
C ALA A 30 8.31 4.56 -8.36
N LYS A 31 9.60 4.69 -8.68
CA LYS A 31 10.41 3.56 -9.12
C LYS A 31 10.75 2.69 -7.91
N LEU A 32 10.15 1.51 -7.83
CA LEU A 32 10.25 0.61 -6.68
C LEU A 32 11.56 -0.19 -6.71
N LYS A 33 12.17 -0.33 -5.54
CA LYS A 33 13.27 -1.25 -5.27
C LYS A 33 12.73 -2.54 -4.65
N GLU A 34 11.95 -2.40 -3.58
CA GLU A 34 11.38 -3.53 -2.82
C GLU A 34 9.99 -3.16 -2.27
N VAL A 35 9.14 -4.16 -2.08
CA VAL A 35 7.79 -4.01 -1.51
C VAL A 35 7.53 -5.14 -0.53
N TYR A 36 6.95 -4.81 0.62
CA TYR A 36 6.70 -5.68 1.74
C TYR A 36 5.21 -5.65 2.13
N THR A 37 4.64 -6.83 2.38
CA THR A 37 3.27 -6.97 2.89
C THR A 37 2.21 -6.35 1.96
N LEU A 38 2.51 -6.31 0.66
CA LEU A 38 1.58 -5.97 -0.42
C LEU A 38 1.77 -6.98 -1.57
N GLU A 39 0.67 -7.36 -2.20
CA GLU A 39 0.64 -8.26 -3.34
C GLU A 39 0.62 -7.45 -4.64
N LYS A 40 1.52 -7.75 -5.58
CA LYS A 40 1.54 -7.07 -6.88
C LYS A 40 0.34 -7.52 -7.71
N VAL A 41 -0.44 -6.57 -8.21
CA VAL A 41 -1.56 -6.80 -9.14
C VAL A 41 -1.07 -6.62 -10.58
N SER A 42 -0.39 -5.51 -10.83
CA SER A 42 0.26 -5.19 -12.10
C SER A 42 1.44 -4.23 -11.86
N GLU A 43 2.08 -3.73 -12.91
CA GLU A 43 3.19 -2.79 -12.73
C GLU A 43 2.73 -1.50 -12.03
N GLY A 44 3.37 -1.19 -10.89
CA GLY A 44 3.05 -0.02 -10.07
C GLY A 44 1.74 -0.12 -9.27
N LEU A 45 0.96 -1.20 -9.43
CA LEU A 45 -0.31 -1.43 -8.74
C LEU A 45 -0.22 -2.62 -7.79
N TYR A 46 -0.57 -2.39 -6.54
CA TYR A 46 -0.46 -3.35 -5.45
C TYR A 46 -1.76 -3.44 -4.68
N LYS A 47 -1.97 -4.53 -3.94
CA LYS A 47 -3.11 -4.70 -3.03
C LYS A 47 -2.67 -5.22 -1.67
N THR A 48 -3.45 -4.94 -0.63
CA THR A 48 -3.26 -5.57 0.68
C THR A 48 -3.53 -7.07 0.61
N PRO A 49 -2.76 -7.91 1.34
CA PRO A 49 -3.05 -9.34 1.45
C PRO A 49 -4.43 -9.60 2.08
N ALA A 50 -5.04 -10.75 1.76
CA ALA A 50 -6.40 -11.09 2.23
C ALA A 50 -6.54 -11.11 3.77
N TRP A 51 -5.48 -11.50 4.49
CA TRP A 51 -5.49 -11.50 5.95
C TRP A 51 -5.46 -10.08 6.56
N MET A 52 -5.07 -9.06 5.79
CA MET A 52 -5.03 -7.66 6.21
C MET A 52 -6.42 -7.02 6.09
N THR A 53 -7.39 -7.64 6.76
CA THR A 53 -8.75 -7.15 6.82
C THR A 53 -8.93 -6.17 7.98
N LEU A 54 -9.58 -5.03 7.72
CA LEU A 54 -9.76 -3.93 8.66
C LEU A 54 -11.24 -3.77 9.02
N VAL A 55 -11.58 -3.91 10.31
CA VAL A 55 -12.89 -3.51 10.83
C VAL A 55 -13.03 -1.97 10.87
N PRO A 56 -14.25 -1.41 10.98
CA PRO A 56 -14.44 0.04 11.10
C PRO A 56 -13.57 0.66 12.19
N GLY A 57 -12.86 1.74 11.87
CA GLY A 57 -11.96 2.46 12.78
C GLY A 57 -10.58 1.84 12.97
N ALA A 58 -10.33 0.62 12.48
CA ALA A 58 -9.01 -0.02 12.60
C ALA A 58 -8.00 0.53 11.60
N SER A 59 -6.71 0.40 11.94
CA SER A 59 -5.60 0.67 11.03
C SER A 59 -4.54 -0.42 11.08
N ASN A 60 -3.76 -0.56 10.01
CA ASN A 60 -2.63 -1.47 9.92
C ASN A 60 -1.42 -0.75 9.29
N GLU A 61 -0.22 -1.02 9.83
CA GLU A 61 1.04 -0.38 9.46
C GLU A 61 2.12 -1.38 8.98
N GLN A 62 1.74 -2.63 8.68
CA GLN A 62 2.68 -3.68 8.28
C GLN A 62 3.13 -3.56 6.81
N ALA A 63 2.42 -2.77 5.99
CA ALA A 63 2.79 -2.54 4.60
C ALA A 63 3.91 -1.52 4.47
N ARG A 64 4.92 -1.84 3.66
CA ARG A 64 6.12 -1.01 3.49
C ARG A 64 6.65 -1.13 2.07
N PHE A 65 7.32 -0.09 1.57
CA PHE A 65 8.05 -0.16 0.31
C PHE A 65 9.33 0.69 0.36
N ILE A 66 10.26 0.34 -0.53
CA ILE A 66 11.52 1.05 -0.75
C ILE A 66 11.52 1.52 -2.21
N CYS A 67 11.81 2.78 -2.45
CA CYS A 67 11.82 3.36 -3.79
C CYS A 67 13.00 4.32 -4.01
N TYR A 68 13.25 4.61 -5.28
CA TYR A 68 14.18 5.66 -5.70
C TYR A 68 13.40 6.96 -5.86
N GLY A 69 13.81 8.00 -5.15
CA GLY A 69 13.11 9.29 -5.11
C GLY A 69 11.88 9.28 -4.20
N ASP A 70 11.07 10.32 -4.34
CA ASP A 70 9.85 10.50 -3.55
C ASP A 70 8.67 9.69 -4.09
N SER A 71 7.79 9.30 -3.18
CA SER A 71 6.56 8.60 -3.48
C SER A 71 5.39 9.25 -2.75
N ILE A 72 4.29 9.44 -3.47
CA ILE A 72 2.99 9.78 -2.89
C ILE A 72 2.00 8.69 -3.30
N PRO A 73 1.78 7.68 -2.44
CA PRO A 73 0.85 6.61 -2.71
C PRO A 73 -0.59 7.12 -2.88
N SER A 74 -1.37 6.43 -3.71
CA SER A 74 -2.78 6.75 -3.96
C SER A 74 -3.63 5.49 -3.93
N ILE A 75 -4.83 5.59 -3.36
CA ILE A 75 -5.81 4.49 -3.34
C ILE A 75 -6.51 4.43 -4.70
N VAL A 76 -6.58 3.23 -5.28
CA VAL A 76 -7.27 2.98 -6.55
C VAL A 76 -8.63 2.33 -6.33
N ALA A 77 -8.71 1.35 -5.43
CA ALA A 77 -9.93 0.63 -5.15
C ALA A 77 -9.97 0.14 -3.70
N VAL A 78 -11.17 0.02 -3.14
CA VAL A 78 -11.41 -0.52 -1.80
C VAL A 78 -12.47 -1.62 -1.93
N GLN A 79 -12.15 -2.80 -1.42
CA GLN A 79 -13.07 -3.94 -1.36
C GLN A 79 -13.64 -4.05 0.05
N LYS A 80 -14.98 -4.03 0.14
CA LYS A 80 -15.73 -4.23 1.37
C LYS A 80 -16.19 -5.69 1.48
N CYS A 81 -16.39 -6.18 2.70
CA CYS A 81 -16.97 -7.49 2.99
C CYS A 81 -17.86 -7.48 4.24
#